data_AF-J9UCS9-F1
#
_entry.id   AF-J9UCS9-F1
#
_cell.length_a   1.000
_cell.length_b   1.000
_cell.length_c   1.000
_cell.angle_alpha   90.00
_cell.angle_beta   90.00
_cell.angle_gamma   90.00
#
_symmetry.space_group_name_H-M   'P 1'
#
loop_
_entity.id
_entity.type
_entity.pdbx_description
1 polymer ?
#
loop_
_entity_poly.entity_id
_entity_poly.type
_entity_poly.pdbx_seq_one_letter_code
_entity_poly.pdbx_strand_id
1 'polypeptide(L)'
;MIKKILLALITIVQVLFVILAFVLHVLSKKKMGVMRHFVYTNNKLNSIYNMENVMNIASIIVLIIIILSIAMFIYIIKKKPSIYLYVLNISLFLFGILLISFFNIFSQKTLLSYYYMSLIFFIVYVAEFIKTAVYFMISIKIE
;
A
#
# COMPACT_ATOMS: atom_id res chain seq x y z
N MET A 1 -5.29 20.52 16.47
CA MET A 1 -4.22 20.95 15.54
C MET A 1 -3.18 19.86 15.29
N ILE A 2 -2.57 19.31 16.35
CA ILE A 2 -1.55 18.22 16.29
C ILE A 2 -1.98 17.00 15.44
N LYS A 3 -3.24 16.55 15.56
CA LYS A 3 -3.76 15.42 14.79
C LYS A 3 -3.75 15.66 13.27
N LYS A 4 -4.06 16.88 12.81
CA LYS A 4 -4.04 17.22 11.37
C LYS A 4 -2.61 17.25 10.82
N ILE A 5 -1.66 17.74 11.61
CA ILE A 5 -0.24 17.80 11.26
C ILE A 5 0.35 16.38 11.13
N LEU A 6 0.01 15.48 12.05
CA LEU A 6 0.41 14.07 11.98
C LEU A 6 -0.12 13.38 10.71
N LEU A 7 -1.40 13.58 10.37
CA LEU A 7 -1.99 13.01 9.16
C LEU A 7 -1.32 13.55 7.89
N ALA A 8 -0.95 14.83 7.87
CA ALA A 8 -0.22 15.46 6.76
C ALA A 8 1.23 14.95 6.64
N LEU A 9 1.92 14.73 7.75
CA LEU A 9 3.26 14.12 7.75
C LEU A 9 3.22 12.70 7.17
N ILE A 10 2.20 11.90 7.53
CA ILE A 10 2.01 10.56 6.97
C ILE A 10 1.85 10.62 5.44
N THR A 11 1.06 11.58 4.92
CA THR A 11 0.93 11.74 3.46
C THR A 11 2.25 12.10 2.78
N ILE A 12 3.07 12.96 3.38
CA ILE A 12 4.37 13.34 2.82
C ILE A 12 5.28 12.12 2.75
N VAL A 13 5.34 11.35 3.83
CA VAL A 13 6.13 10.12 3.91
C VAL A 13 5.67 9.09 2.87
N GLN A 14 4.35 8.91 2.69
CA GLN A 14 3.82 8.01 1.66
C GLN A 14 4.27 8.42 0.25
N VAL A 15 4.20 9.72 -0.08
CA VAL A 15 4.65 10.22 -1.38
C VAL A 15 6.15 9.96 -1.58
N LEU A 16 6.97 10.19 -0.56
CA LEU A 16 8.40 9.89 -0.61
C LEU A 16 8.68 8.39 -0.85
N PHE A 17 7.90 7.50 -0.23
CA PHE A 17 8.01 6.06 -0.48
C PHE A 17 7.66 5.68 -1.92
N VAL A 18 6.61 6.25 -2.49
CA VAL A 18 6.24 6.00 -3.90
C VAL A 18 7.33 6.51 -4.85
N ILE A 19 7.90 7.70 -4.59
CA ILE A 19 9.04 8.22 -5.35
C ILE A 19 10.23 7.27 -5.23
N LEU A 20 10.52 6.79 -4.03
CA LEU A 20 11.61 5.84 -3.79
C LEU A 20 11.43 4.53 -4.57
N ALA A 21 10.21 3.98 -4.63
CA ALA A 21 9.91 2.81 -5.46
C ALA A 21 10.20 3.07 -6.95
N PHE A 22 9.81 4.24 -7.46
CA PHE A 22 10.08 4.62 -8.85
C PHE A 22 11.59 4.78 -9.11
N VAL A 23 12.32 5.43 -8.20
CA VAL A 23 13.77 5.59 -8.30
C VAL A 23 14.48 4.24 -8.30
N LEU A 24 14.09 3.31 -7.40
CA LEU A 24 14.64 1.96 -7.38
C LEU A 24 14.39 1.21 -8.69
N HIS A 25 13.20 1.37 -9.28
CA HIS A 25 12.90 0.79 -10.58
C HIS A 25 13.82 1.33 -11.68
N VAL A 26 13.99 2.64 -11.78
CA VAL A 26 14.88 3.28 -12.77
C VAL A 26 16.33 2.86 -12.56
N LEU A 27 16.81 2.84 -11.30
CA LEU A 27 18.17 2.42 -10.98
C LEU A 27 18.42 0.95 -11.31
N SER A 28 17.42 0.09 -11.13
CA SER A 28 17.55 -1.34 -11.47
C SER A 28 17.79 -1.57 -12.96
N LYS A 29 17.28 -0.70 -13.83
CA LYS A 29 17.50 -0.74 -15.28
C LYS A 29 18.80 -0.06 -15.71
N LYS A 30 19.19 1.03 -15.03
CA LYS A 30 20.33 1.88 -15.45
C LYS A 30 21.67 1.44 -14.87
N LYS A 31 21.69 0.83 -13.67
CA LYS A 31 22.92 0.46 -12.96
C LYS A 31 23.04 -1.05 -12.80
N MET A 32 24.02 -1.65 -13.48
CA MET A 32 24.27 -3.08 -13.47
C MET A 32 24.58 -3.65 -12.07
N GLY A 33 25.21 -2.86 -11.19
CA GLY A 33 25.44 -3.26 -9.78
C GLY A 33 24.13 -3.43 -8.99
N VAL A 34 23.17 -2.52 -9.20
CA VAL A 34 21.85 -2.59 -8.56
C VAL A 34 21.06 -3.77 -9.10
N MET A 35 21.14 -4.01 -10.41
CA MET A 35 20.54 -5.18 -11.05
C MET A 35 21.06 -6.48 -10.43
N ARG A 36 22.38 -6.66 -10.32
CA ARG A 36 22.98 -7.86 -9.70
C ARG A 36 22.56 -8.03 -8.25
N HIS A 37 22.52 -6.95 -7.48
CA HIS A 37 22.04 -6.99 -6.10
C HIS A 37 20.59 -7.48 -6.01
N PHE A 38 19.70 -6.96 -6.85
CA PHE A 38 18.30 -7.39 -6.86
C PHE A 38 18.12 -8.85 -7.30
N VAL A 39 18.87 -9.31 -8.31
CA VAL A 39 18.85 -10.74 -8.70
C VAL A 39 19.25 -11.63 -7.53
N TYR A 40 20.38 -11.31 -6.88
CA TYR A 40 20.87 -12.08 -5.74
C TYR A 40 19.86 -12.10 -4.59
N THR A 41 19.36 -10.92 -4.21
CA THR A 41 18.43 -10.80 -3.09
C THR A 41 17.11 -11.49 -3.39
N ASN A 42 16.56 -11.36 -4.60
CA ASN A 42 15.31 -12.04 -4.95
C ASN A 42 15.47 -13.56 -4.91
N ASN A 43 16.57 -14.10 -5.43
CA ASN A 43 16.82 -15.54 -5.39
C ASN A 43 16.97 -16.04 -3.94
N LYS A 44 17.68 -15.28 -3.10
CA LYS A 44 17.83 -15.57 -1.67
C LYS A 44 16.49 -15.53 -0.92
N LEU A 45 15.64 -14.54 -1.21
CA LEU A 45 14.32 -14.41 -0.60
C LEU A 45 13.39 -15.56 -1.02
N ASN A 46 13.43 -15.95 -2.29
CA ASN A 46 12.65 -17.10 -2.77
C ASN A 46 13.08 -18.40 -2.11
N SER A 47 14.39 -18.62 -1.93
CA SER A 47 14.89 -19.84 -1.29
C SER A 47 14.54 -19.94 0.19
N ILE A 48 14.43 -18.80 0.90
CA ILE A 48 14.19 -18.79 2.35
C ILE A 48 12.69 -18.76 2.68
N TYR A 49 11.92 -17.89 2.01
CA TYR A 49 10.56 -17.53 2.44
C TYR A 49 9.45 -18.03 1.52
N ASN A 50 9.78 -18.69 0.41
CA ASN A 50 8.82 -18.99 -0.67
C ASN A 50 7.95 -17.75 -0.98
N MET A 51 8.57 -16.74 -1.60
CA MET A 51 7.93 -15.44 -1.79
C MET A 51 6.62 -15.48 -2.57
N GLU A 52 6.36 -16.52 -3.37
CA GLU A 52 5.07 -16.72 -4.00
C GLU A 52 3.95 -16.83 -2.96
N ASN A 53 4.14 -17.66 -1.93
CA ASN A 53 3.19 -17.76 -0.82
C ASN A 53 3.08 -16.44 -0.04
N VAL A 54 4.19 -15.72 0.16
CA VAL A 54 4.17 -14.42 0.86
C VAL A 54 3.33 -13.40 0.09
N MET A 55 3.51 -13.31 -1.23
CA MET A 55 2.71 -12.41 -2.07
C MET A 55 1.22 -12.81 -2.10
N ASN A 56 0.92 -14.12 -2.09
CA ASN A 56 -0.45 -14.62 -1.99
C ASN A 56 -1.10 -14.27 -0.63
N ILE A 57 -0.36 -14.40 0.47
CA ILE A 57 -0.86 -13.97 1.79
C ILE A 57 -1.09 -12.45 1.81
N ALA A 58 -0.15 -11.68 1.26
CA ALA A 58 -0.29 -10.23 1.16
C ALA A 58 -1.50 -9.83 0.31
N SER A 59 -1.78 -10.50 -0.80
CA SER A 59 -2.94 -10.24 -1.64
C SER A 59 -4.25 -10.55 -0.91
N ILE A 60 -4.32 -11.64 -0.14
CA ILE A 60 -5.47 -11.96 0.71
C ILE A 60 -5.69 -10.87 1.76
N ILE A 61 -4.64 -10.37 2.42
CA ILE A 61 -4.73 -9.27 3.39
C ILE A 61 -5.29 -8.01 2.73
N VAL A 62 -4.78 -7.66 1.55
CA VAL A 62 -5.27 -6.49 0.79
C VAL A 62 -6.76 -6.66 0.46
N LEU A 63 -7.18 -7.86 0.04
CA LEU A 63 -8.57 -8.18 -0.28
C LEU A 63 -9.49 -8.04 0.95
N ILE A 64 -9.06 -8.50 2.12
CA ILE A 64 -9.79 -8.31 3.38
C ILE A 64 -9.97 -6.80 3.68
N ILE A 65 -8.92 -6.00 3.50
CA ILE A 65 -8.99 -4.55 3.73
C ILE A 65 -9.95 -3.88 2.73
N ILE A 66 -9.98 -4.32 1.47
CA ILE A 66 -10.93 -3.83 0.46
C ILE A 66 -12.38 -4.13 0.90
N ILE A 67 -12.67 -5.35 1.38
CA ILE A 67 -13.99 -5.72 1.88
C ILE A 67 -14.37 -4.83 3.08
N LEU A 68 -13.44 -4.61 4.01
CA LEU A 68 -13.65 -3.70 5.14
C LEU A 68 -13.93 -2.26 4.70
N SER A 69 -13.22 -1.76 3.68
CA SER A 69 -13.44 -0.43 3.09
C SER A 69 -14.85 -0.30 2.51
N ILE A 70 -15.35 -1.31 1.80
CA ILE A 70 -16.73 -1.36 1.29
C ILE A 70 -17.74 -1.34 2.44
N ALA A 71 -17.53 -2.19 3.46
CA ALA A 71 -18.42 -2.24 4.62
C ALA A 71 -18.47 -0.89 5.36
N MET A 72 -17.31 -0.24 5.54
CA MET A 72 -17.24 1.12 6.08
C MET A 72 -18.00 2.10 5.18
N PHE A 73 -17.83 2.02 3.86
CA PHE A 73 -18.49 2.93 2.92
C PHE A 73 -20.01 2.88 3.03
N ILE A 74 -20.58 1.68 3.15
CA ILE A 74 -22.03 1.48 3.36
C ILE A 74 -22.48 2.10 4.70
N TYR A 75 -21.70 1.92 5.76
CA TYR A 75 -21.98 2.51 7.07
C TYR A 75 -21.96 4.04 7.03
N ILE A 76 -20.93 4.60 6.39
CA ILE A 76 -20.69 6.03 6.20
C ILE A 76 -21.88 6.68 5.45
N ILE A 77 -22.38 6.07 4.37
CA ILE A 77 -23.53 6.62 3.62
C ILE A 77 -24.75 6.87 4.51
N LYS A 78 -25.02 5.98 5.46
CA LYS A 78 -26.20 6.08 6.34
C LYS A 78 -26.08 7.20 7.38
N LYS A 79 -24.87 7.67 7.67
CA LYS A 79 -24.54 8.53 8.81
C LYS A 79 -24.25 9.99 8.45
N LYS A 80 -24.25 10.37 7.15
CA LYS A 80 -23.89 11.71 6.66
C LYS A 80 -22.56 12.29 7.21
N PRO A 81 -21.44 11.55 7.13
CA PRO A 81 -20.17 11.99 7.69
C PRO A 81 -19.51 13.07 6.85
N SER A 82 -18.41 13.60 7.38
CA SER A 82 -17.58 14.60 6.69
C SER A 82 -17.10 14.10 5.32
N ILE A 83 -17.12 15.00 4.32
CA ILE A 83 -16.58 14.77 2.96
C ILE A 83 -15.17 14.17 2.98
N TYR A 84 -14.33 14.59 3.93
CA TYR A 84 -12.96 14.10 4.05
C TYR A 84 -12.88 12.58 4.32
N LEU A 85 -13.83 12.03 5.09
CA LEU A 85 -13.88 10.60 5.39
C LEU A 85 -14.23 9.77 4.14
N TYR A 86 -15.15 10.28 3.32
CA TYR A 86 -15.45 9.67 2.02
C TYR A 86 -14.22 9.64 1.13
N VAL A 87 -13.50 10.76 1.02
CA VAL A 87 -12.27 10.84 0.21
C VAL A 87 -11.23 9.84 0.68
N LEU A 88 -11.01 9.72 1.99
CA LEU A 88 -10.07 8.75 2.57
C LEU A 88 -10.47 7.29 2.35
N ASN A 89 -11.78 6.99 2.37
CA ASN A 89 -12.24 5.63 2.13
C ASN A 89 -12.15 5.27 0.64
N ILE A 90 -12.47 6.22 -0.25
CA ILE A 90 -12.31 6.05 -1.70
C ILE A 90 -10.83 5.91 -2.07
N SER A 91 -9.93 6.72 -1.48
CA SER A 91 -8.48 6.59 -1.72
C SER A 91 -7.96 5.22 -1.30
N LEU A 92 -8.36 4.75 -0.11
CA LEU A 92 -8.03 3.42 0.39
C LEU A 92 -8.52 2.33 -0.58
N PHE A 93 -9.78 2.38 -0.99
CA PHE A 93 -10.35 1.41 -1.92
C PHE A 93 -9.60 1.38 -3.26
N LEU A 94 -9.36 2.55 -3.85
CA LEU A 94 -8.66 2.68 -5.13
C LEU A 94 -7.22 2.16 -5.05
N PHE A 95 -6.48 2.51 -3.98
CA PHE A 95 -5.14 2.00 -3.75
C PHE A 95 -5.12 0.49 -3.56
N GLY A 96 -6.13 -0.07 -2.87
CA GLY A 96 -6.25 -1.52 -2.69
C GLY A 96 -6.41 -2.25 -4.02
N ILE A 97 -7.26 -1.74 -4.91
CA ILE A 97 -7.43 -2.29 -6.26
C ILE A 97 -6.11 -2.22 -7.04
N LEU A 98 -5.45 -1.06 -7.05
CA LEU A 98 -4.17 -0.90 -7.75
C LEU A 98 -3.10 -1.88 -7.22
N LEU A 99 -3.04 -2.07 -5.90
CA LEU A 99 -2.07 -2.97 -5.26
C LEU A 99 -2.35 -4.44 -5.57
N ILE A 100 -3.61 -4.88 -5.52
CA ILE A 100 -3.94 -6.27 -5.84
C ILE A 100 -3.75 -6.59 -7.32
N SER A 101 -4.08 -5.64 -8.20
CA SER A 101 -3.73 -5.73 -9.62
C SER A 101 -2.22 -5.81 -9.82
N PHE A 102 -1.43 -5.03 -9.06
CA PHE A 102 0.02 -5.09 -9.13
C PHE A 102 0.57 -6.47 -8.75
N PHE A 103 0.07 -7.08 -7.67
CA PHE A 103 0.51 -8.42 -7.23
C PHE A 103 0.16 -9.53 -8.22
N ASN A 104 -0.95 -9.40 -8.95
CA ASN A 104 -1.41 -10.43 -9.88
C ASN A 104 -0.85 -10.27 -11.30
N ILE A 105 -0.61 -9.03 -11.76
CA ILE A 105 -0.12 -8.75 -13.12
C ILE A 105 1.40 -8.86 -13.20
N PHE A 106 2.11 -8.40 -12.17
CA PHE A 106 3.57 -8.37 -12.17
C PHE A 106 4.16 -9.55 -11.39
N SER A 107 5.38 -9.93 -11.76
CA SER A 107 6.16 -10.94 -11.06
C SER A 107 7.64 -10.59 -11.14
N GLN A 108 8.49 -11.32 -10.41
CA GLN A 108 9.94 -11.17 -10.53
C GLN A 108 10.43 -11.35 -11.98
N LYS A 109 9.77 -12.21 -12.78
CA LYS A 109 10.14 -12.46 -14.18
C LYS A 109 9.91 -11.25 -15.06
N THR A 110 8.86 -10.47 -14.78
CA THR A 110 8.52 -9.27 -15.56
C THR A 110 9.17 -8.01 -15.00
N LEU A 111 9.40 -7.95 -13.69
CA LEU A 111 9.92 -6.76 -13.02
C LEU A 111 10.93 -7.16 -11.93
N LEU A 112 12.22 -6.84 -12.17
CA LEU A 112 13.29 -7.24 -11.26
C LEU A 112 13.15 -6.65 -9.85
N SER A 113 12.66 -5.41 -9.77
CA SER A 113 12.37 -4.68 -8.54
C SER A 113 11.06 -5.09 -7.86
N TYR A 114 10.39 -6.15 -8.33
CA TYR A 114 9.03 -6.54 -7.92
C TYR A 114 8.88 -6.65 -6.41
N TYR A 115 9.68 -7.48 -5.72
CA TYR A 115 9.52 -7.66 -4.27
C TYR A 115 9.73 -6.38 -3.46
N TYR A 116 10.68 -5.52 -3.87
CA TYR A 116 10.91 -4.23 -3.22
C TYR A 116 9.74 -3.26 -3.45
N MET A 117 9.25 -3.17 -4.69
CA MET A 117 8.09 -2.32 -5.01
C MET A 117 6.82 -2.82 -4.32
N SER A 118 6.59 -4.13 -4.31
CA SER A 118 5.48 -4.76 -3.58
C SER A 118 5.52 -4.41 -2.10
N LEU A 119 6.68 -4.51 -1.46
CA LEU A 119 6.85 -4.17 -0.06
C LEU A 119 6.59 -2.69 0.20
N ILE A 120 7.14 -1.80 -0.61
CA ILE A 120 6.95 -0.35 -0.46
C ILE A 120 5.47 0.02 -0.63
N PHE A 121 4.82 -0.48 -1.68
CA PHE A 121 3.40 -0.21 -1.91
C PHE A 121 2.52 -0.79 -0.81
N PHE A 122 2.85 -1.98 -0.29
CA PHE A 122 2.14 -2.56 0.84
C PHE A 122 2.27 -1.70 2.11
N ILE A 123 3.47 -1.19 2.43
CA ILE A 123 3.67 -0.27 3.55
C ILE A 123 2.85 1.02 3.37
N VAL A 124 2.88 1.62 2.18
CA VAL A 124 2.10 2.81 1.86
C VAL A 124 0.60 2.56 2.04
N TYR A 125 0.12 1.39 1.61
CA TYR A 125 -1.27 0.97 1.74
C TYR A 125 -1.69 0.76 3.20
N VAL A 126 -0.85 0.09 4.01
CA VAL A 126 -1.08 -0.06 5.44
C VAL A 126 -1.13 1.29 6.15
N ALA A 127 -0.26 2.24 5.77
CA ALA A 127 -0.29 3.59 6.31
C ALA A 127 -1.60 4.33 5.94
N GLU A 128 -2.13 4.11 4.73
CA GLU A 128 -3.41 4.69 4.31
C GLU A 128 -4.57 4.08 5.11
N PHE A 129 -4.55 2.75 5.32
CA PHE A 129 -5.54 2.05 6.14
C PHE A 129 -5.56 2.58 7.58
N ILE A 130 -4.39 2.72 8.21
CA ILE A 130 -4.28 3.26 9.58
C ILE A 130 -4.83 4.70 9.63
N LYS A 131 -4.48 5.53 8.65
CA LYS A 131 -4.96 6.92 8.57
C LYS A 131 -6.48 6.99 8.49
N THR A 132 -7.09 6.18 7.62
CA THR A 132 -8.54 6.10 7.47
C THR A 132 -9.21 5.57 8.73
N ALA A 133 -8.66 4.53 9.36
CA ALA A 133 -9.18 3.97 10.61
C ALA A 133 -9.13 4.97 11.77
N VAL A 134 -8.01 5.68 11.94
CA VAL A 134 -7.86 6.71 12.98
C VAL A 134 -8.85 7.84 12.76
N TYR A 135 -9.02 8.31 11.52
CA TYR A 135 -9.97 9.37 11.22
C TYR A 135 -11.42 8.93 11.48
N PHE A 136 -11.77 7.70 11.11
CA PHE A 136 -13.09 7.11 11.37
C PHE A 136 -13.40 7.00 12.87
N MET A 137 -12.43 6.56 13.69
CA MET A 137 -12.62 6.52 15.14
C MET A 137 -12.80 7.92 15.75
N ILE A 138 -12.13 8.93 15.20
CA ILE A 138 -12.30 10.32 15.67
C ILE A 138 -13.67 10.85 15.27
N SER A 139 -14.16 10.57 14.06
CA SER A 139 -15.45 11.07 13.61
C SER A 139 -16.63 10.47 14.37
N ILE A 140 -16.55 9.18 14.75
CA ILE A 140 -17.61 8.53 15.54
C ILE A 140 -17.74 9.15 16.93
N LYS A 141 -16.64 9.58 17.56
CA LYS A 141 -16.65 10.17 18.91
C LYS A 141 -17.25 11.58 18.97
N ILE A 142 -17.53 12.20 17.84
CA ILE A 142 -18.03 13.57 17.74
C ILE A 142 -19.55 13.59 17.50
N GLU A 143 -20.14 12.45 17.10
CA GLU A 143 -21.59 12.20 17.11
C GLU A 143 -22.06 11.70 18.49
#